data_AF-A0A522A408-F1
#
_entry.id   AF-A0A522A408-F1
#
_cell.length_a   1.000
_cell.length_b   1.000
_cell.length_c   1.000
_cell.angle_alpha   90.00
_cell.angle_beta   90.00
_cell.angle_gamma   90.00
#
_symmetry.space_group_name_H-M   'P 1'
#
loop_
_entity.id
_entity.type
_entity.pdbx_description
1 polymer ?
#
loop_
_entity_poly.entity_id
_entity_poly.type
_entity_poly.pdbx_seq_one_letter_code
_entity_poly.pdbx_strand_id
1 'polypeptide(L)'
;MPVTHDKVETLEPSRTGNAPSGAGIAKGYSVEHFTPIASLAGGVLIGLAATFLMGLNGRIAGVSGIAAGLMSLHGHATDWAWRLAFVAGIIATPPLLKIAGFVMPPVTFVAPIPVMGMAGVLVGFGTVVGGGCTSGHGVCGIARLSMRSIVATTVFMIAGFGTVFLLRHAF
;
A
#
# COMPACT_ATOMS: atom_id res chain seq x y z
N MET A 1 -54.51 18.60 -2.27
CA MET A 1 -54.09 19.36 -3.47
C MET A 1 -54.80 20.70 -3.45
N PRO A 2 -54.24 21.78 -3.98
CA PRO A 2 -52.82 22.14 -4.06
C PRO A 2 -52.58 23.65 -3.78
N VAL A 3 -51.34 24.04 -3.45
CA VAL A 3 -50.88 25.44 -3.56
C VAL A 3 -49.63 25.44 -4.43
N THR A 4 -49.88 25.80 -5.69
CA THR A 4 -49.07 26.57 -6.67
C THR A 4 -47.64 26.15 -7.04
N HIS A 5 -47.52 25.96 -8.35
CA HIS A 5 -46.35 25.80 -9.22
C HIS A 5 -45.44 27.03 -9.33
N ASP A 6 -44.15 26.74 -9.55
CA ASP A 6 -43.19 27.32 -10.51
C ASP A 6 -43.46 28.70 -11.12
N LYS A 7 -42.48 29.60 -10.93
CA LYS A 7 -41.65 30.19 -12.01
C LYS A 7 -40.85 31.39 -11.48
N VAL A 8 -39.53 31.22 -11.32
CA VAL A 8 -38.58 32.30 -11.62
C VAL A 8 -37.46 31.69 -12.45
N GLU A 9 -37.63 31.91 -13.74
CA GLU A 9 -36.76 31.59 -14.84
C GLU A 9 -35.48 32.46 -14.79
N THR A 10 -34.44 31.96 -15.46
CA THR A 10 -33.23 32.66 -15.92
C THR A 10 -32.20 33.09 -14.88
N LEU A 11 -31.00 32.51 -14.99
CA LEU A 11 -29.75 33.21 -15.35
C LEU A 11 -28.61 32.18 -15.48
N GLU A 12 -28.54 31.48 -16.62
CA GLU A 12 -27.22 31.23 -17.21
C GLU A 12 -26.88 32.46 -18.07
N PRO A 13 -25.64 32.96 -17.96
CA PRO A 13 -24.88 33.20 -19.16
C PRO A 13 -23.52 32.51 -19.09
N SER A 14 -23.30 31.69 -20.10
CA SER A 14 -22.03 31.13 -20.50
C SER A 14 -20.95 32.20 -20.75
N ARG A 15 -19.71 31.79 -20.46
CA ARG A 15 -18.41 32.09 -21.11
C ARG A 15 -17.41 33.05 -20.43
N THR A 16 -16.23 32.45 -20.28
CA THR A 16 -14.87 32.97 -20.48
C THR A 16 -14.24 33.83 -19.41
N GLY A 17 -13.22 33.27 -18.74
CA GLY A 17 -12.24 34.07 -18.01
C GLY A 17 -11.41 33.28 -17.00
N ASN A 18 -10.39 32.56 -17.47
CA ASN A 18 -9.17 32.23 -16.73
C ASN A 18 -9.31 31.35 -15.46
N ALA A 19 -9.17 30.04 -15.61
CA ALA A 19 -8.80 29.17 -14.50
C ALA A 19 -7.30 29.37 -14.21
N PRO A 20 -6.88 29.90 -13.05
CA PRO A 20 -5.50 29.73 -12.63
C PRO A 20 -5.26 28.25 -12.34
N SER A 21 -4.51 27.61 -13.23
CA SER A 21 -3.77 26.37 -13.01
C SER A 21 -3.06 26.48 -11.66
N GLY A 22 -3.60 25.83 -10.62
CA GLY A 22 -3.01 25.87 -9.28
C GLY A 22 -3.92 25.58 -8.10
N ALA A 23 -5.24 25.45 -8.28
CA ALA A 23 -6.20 25.34 -7.16
C ALA A 23 -6.99 24.02 -7.10
N GLY A 24 -6.43 22.90 -7.59
CA GLY A 24 -7.12 21.60 -7.66
C GLY A 24 -6.73 20.56 -6.61
N ILE A 25 -5.70 20.80 -5.78
CA ILE A 25 -5.15 19.78 -4.85
C ILE A 25 -5.29 20.19 -3.37
N ALA A 26 -5.95 21.31 -3.07
CA ALA A 26 -6.10 21.79 -1.69
C ALA A 26 -7.44 21.43 -1.02
N LYS A 27 -8.44 20.87 -1.74
CA LYS A 27 -9.81 20.72 -1.23
C LYS A 27 -10.12 19.39 -0.53
N GLY A 28 -9.12 18.61 -0.17
CA GLY A 28 -9.32 17.28 0.45
C GLY A 28 -8.22 16.81 1.41
N TYR A 29 -7.31 17.68 1.84
CA TYR A 29 -6.36 17.34 2.89
C TYR A 29 -6.86 17.93 4.21
N SER A 30 -7.86 17.29 4.81
CA SER A 30 -7.98 17.35 6.27
C SER A 30 -6.65 16.84 6.81
N VAL A 31 -5.95 17.63 7.61
CA VAL A 31 -4.82 17.14 8.42
C VAL A 31 -5.24 15.81 9.03
N GLU A 32 -4.62 14.72 8.58
CA GLU A 32 -4.87 13.37 9.09
C GLU A 32 -4.85 13.48 10.62
N HIS A 33 -5.95 13.13 11.27
CA HIS A 33 -6.03 13.21 12.73
C HIS A 33 -4.86 12.39 13.28
N PHE A 34 -3.97 13.03 14.05
CA PHE A 34 -2.91 12.33 14.77
C PHE A 34 -3.58 11.29 15.67
N THR A 35 -3.51 10.03 15.25
CA THR A 35 -4.09 8.86 15.93
C THR A 35 -2.94 8.01 16.47
N PRO A 36 -2.20 8.51 17.49
CA PRO A 36 -0.99 7.85 17.98
C PRO A 36 -1.29 6.45 18.51
N ILE A 37 -2.45 6.28 19.15
CA ILE A 37 -2.88 4.98 19.69
C ILE A 37 -3.16 3.98 18.57
N ALA A 38 -3.85 4.39 17.50
CA ALA A 38 -4.15 3.50 16.38
C ALA A 38 -2.88 3.08 15.62
N SER A 39 -1.96 4.03 15.43
CA SER A 39 -0.66 3.77 14.79
C SER A 39 0.22 2.84 15.63
N LEU A 40 0.26 3.05 16.95
CA LEU A 40 0.97 2.18 17.89
C LEU A 40 0.34 0.78 17.91
N ALA A 41 -0.98 0.68 18.00
CA ALA A 41 -1.69 -0.60 18.01
C ALA A 41 -1.42 -1.40 16.72
N GLY A 42 -1.48 -0.75 15.55
CA GLY A 42 -1.13 -1.38 14.28
C GLY A 42 0.33 -1.84 14.24
N GLY A 43 1.27 -1.01 14.71
CA GLY A 43 2.69 -1.36 14.80
C GLY A 43 2.96 -2.56 15.71
N VAL A 44 2.34 -2.59 16.90
CA VAL A 44 2.42 -3.72 17.83
C VAL A 44 1.85 -5.00 17.20
N LEU A 45 0.71 -4.89 16.51
CA LEU A 45 0.07 -6.03 15.85
C LEU A 45 0.96 -6.62 14.73
N ILE A 46 1.57 -5.78 13.90
CA ILE A 46 2.51 -6.20 12.85
C ILE A 46 3.77 -6.81 13.46
N GLY A 47 4.31 -6.19 14.51
CA GLY A 47 5.49 -6.68 15.23
C GLY A 47 5.25 -8.06 15.86
N LEU A 48 4.11 -8.24 16.53
CA LEU A 48 3.68 -9.52 17.09
C LEU A 48 3.48 -10.56 15.99
N ALA A 49 2.81 -10.23 14.88
CA ALA A 49 2.65 -11.16 13.78
C ALA A 49 4.01 -11.62 13.20
N ALA A 50 4.96 -10.69 13.05
CA ALA A 50 6.30 -11.01 12.57
C ALA A 50 7.10 -11.89 13.53
N THR A 51 7.04 -11.63 14.85
CA THR A 51 7.72 -12.47 15.85
C THR A 51 7.07 -13.83 16.00
N PHE A 52 5.73 -13.93 15.92
CA PHE A 52 5.02 -15.20 15.94
C PHE A 52 5.38 -16.06 14.72
N LEU A 53 5.43 -15.45 13.52
CA LEU A 53 5.84 -16.15 12.32
C LEU A 53 7.30 -16.62 12.41
N MET A 54 8.18 -15.80 12.97
CA MET A 54 9.58 -16.12 13.19
C MET A 54 9.78 -17.20 14.26
N GLY A 55 9.00 -17.17 15.34
CA GLY A 55 9.07 -18.13 16.44
C GLY A 55 8.49 -19.49 16.09
N LEU A 56 7.39 -19.54 15.33
CA LEU A 56 6.73 -20.80 14.96
C LEU A 56 7.38 -21.49 13.75
N ASN A 57 7.81 -20.71 12.74
CA ASN A 57 8.34 -21.28 11.50
C ASN A 57 9.87 -21.13 11.37
N GLY A 58 10.55 -20.43 12.28
CA GLY A 58 12.00 -20.18 12.19
C GLY A 58 12.42 -19.32 11.00
N ARG A 59 11.47 -18.72 10.29
CA ARG A 59 11.67 -18.02 9.00
C ARG A 59 11.43 -16.51 9.14
N ILE A 60 12.12 -15.72 8.30
CA ILE A 60 12.01 -14.25 8.27
C ILE A 60 10.72 -13.86 7.51
N ALA A 61 9.93 -12.94 8.07
CA ALA A 61 8.68 -12.46 7.46
C ALA A 61 8.93 -11.52 6.27
N GLY A 62 9.05 -12.09 5.06
CA GLY A 62 9.16 -11.34 3.80
C GLY A 62 8.01 -11.68 2.86
N VAL A 63 7.11 -10.72 2.57
CA VAL A 63 5.93 -10.97 1.72
C VAL A 63 6.35 -11.42 0.32
N SER A 64 7.32 -10.77 -0.32
CA SER A 64 7.82 -11.18 -1.65
C SER A 64 8.51 -12.56 -1.61
N GLY A 65 9.17 -12.91 -0.51
CA GLY A 65 9.80 -14.23 -0.36
C GLY A 65 8.79 -15.35 -0.13
N ILE A 66 7.70 -15.05 0.60
CA ILE A 66 6.57 -15.97 0.80
C ILE A 66 5.82 -16.16 -0.53
N ALA A 67 5.55 -15.08 -1.25
CA ALA A 67 4.88 -15.12 -2.55
C ALA A 67 5.73 -15.84 -3.62
N ALA A 68 7.01 -15.48 -3.78
CA ALA A 68 7.93 -16.17 -4.69
C ALA A 68 8.13 -17.64 -4.29
N GLY A 69 8.15 -17.92 -2.99
CA GLY A 69 8.23 -19.26 -2.44
C GLY A 69 6.98 -20.11 -2.68
N LEU A 70 5.84 -19.49 -3.00
CA LEU A 70 4.61 -20.17 -3.43
C LEU A 70 4.66 -20.53 -4.91
N MET A 71 5.37 -19.72 -5.71
CA MET A 71 5.60 -19.95 -7.14
C MET A 71 6.77 -20.90 -7.41
N SER A 72 7.71 -21.03 -6.45
CA SER A 72 8.78 -22.01 -6.53
C SER A 72 8.22 -23.41 -6.26
N LEU A 73 8.04 -24.17 -7.33
CA LEU A 73 7.52 -25.55 -7.35
C LEU A 73 8.41 -26.59 -6.62
N HIS A 74 9.49 -26.15 -5.96
CA HIS A 74 10.57 -27.01 -5.43
C HIS A 74 10.55 -27.16 -3.90
N GLY A 75 9.48 -26.73 -3.22
CA GLY A 75 9.35 -26.80 -1.76
C GLY A 75 8.64 -28.07 -1.27
N HIS A 76 9.06 -28.60 -0.12
CA HIS A 76 8.39 -29.74 0.53
C HIS A 76 6.92 -29.40 0.85
N ALA A 77 6.04 -30.41 0.77
CA ALA A 77 4.59 -30.29 0.96
C ALA A 77 4.14 -29.80 2.36
N THR A 78 5.05 -29.48 3.28
CA THR A 78 4.73 -28.85 4.57
C THR A 78 4.94 -27.33 4.53
N ASP A 79 5.81 -26.82 3.65
CA ASP A 79 6.12 -25.39 3.56
C ASP A 79 5.08 -24.59 2.75
N TRP A 80 4.39 -25.21 1.79
CA TRP A 80 3.39 -24.50 0.98
C TRP A 80 2.13 -24.15 1.79
N ALA A 81 1.74 -24.99 2.77
CA ALA A 81 0.52 -24.81 3.53
C ALA A 81 0.53 -23.53 4.39
N TRP A 82 1.62 -23.25 5.10
CA TRP A 82 1.74 -22.02 5.90
C TRP A 82 1.88 -20.76 5.04
N ARG A 83 2.56 -20.88 3.88
CA ARG A 83 2.70 -19.77 2.91
C ARG A 83 1.36 -19.41 2.30
N LEU A 84 0.57 -20.40 1.92
CA LEU A 84 -0.79 -20.19 1.45
C LEU A 84 -1.67 -19.58 2.53
N ALA A 85 -1.62 -20.09 3.76
CA ALA A 85 -2.40 -19.54 4.86
C ALA A 85 -2.07 -18.05 5.09
N PHE A 86 -0.79 -17.67 4.99
CA PHE A 86 -0.36 -16.27 5.09
C PHE A 86 -0.89 -15.40 3.94
N VAL A 87 -0.72 -15.85 2.70
CA VAL A 87 -1.19 -15.10 1.51
C VAL A 87 -2.72 -15.00 1.49
N ALA A 88 -3.42 -16.10 1.81
CA ALA A 88 -4.87 -16.13 1.97
C ALA A 88 -5.32 -15.16 3.06
N GLY A 89 -4.60 -15.08 4.19
CA GLY A 89 -4.87 -14.11 5.25
C GLY A 89 -4.81 -12.66 4.76
N ILE A 90 -3.76 -12.29 4.01
CA ILE A 90 -3.64 -10.94 3.43
C ILE A 90 -4.79 -10.65 2.47
N ILE A 91 -5.14 -11.59 1.59
CA ILE A 91 -6.21 -11.41 0.58
C ILE A 91 -7.60 -11.37 1.23
N ALA A 92 -7.82 -12.17 2.28
CA ALA A 92 -9.11 -12.28 2.95
C ALA A 92 -9.37 -11.11 3.92
N THR A 93 -8.34 -10.42 4.40
CA THR A 93 -8.49 -9.33 5.38
C THR A 93 -9.40 -8.18 4.89
N PRO A 94 -9.22 -7.58 3.70
CA PRO A 94 -10.10 -6.51 3.22
C PRO A 94 -11.59 -6.89 3.11
N PRO A 95 -11.99 -8.04 2.52
CA PRO A 95 -13.39 -8.42 2.49
C PRO A 95 -13.95 -8.78 3.89
N LEU A 96 -13.14 -9.37 4.77
CA LEU A 96 -13.54 -9.61 6.17
C LEU A 96 -13.84 -8.30 6.91
N LEU A 97 -13.00 -7.27 6.73
CA LEU A 97 -13.24 -5.95 7.32
C LEU A 97 -14.49 -5.28 6.75
N LYS A 98 -14.78 -5.48 5.45
CA LYS A 98 -16.03 -5.02 4.83
C LYS A 98 -17.26 -5.65 5.50
N ILE A 99 -17.23 -6.96 5.72
CA ILE A 99 -18.34 -7.70 6.36
C ILE A 99 -18.50 -7.27 7.82
N ALA A 100 -17.39 -6.97 8.51
CA ALA A 100 -17.40 -6.46 9.87
C ALA A 100 -17.89 -4.99 9.99
N GLY A 101 -18.27 -4.34 8.89
CA GLY A 101 -18.86 -3.00 8.90
C GLY A 101 -17.85 -1.85 8.90
N PHE A 102 -16.57 -2.11 8.64
CA PHE A 102 -15.58 -1.04 8.49
C PHE A 102 -15.76 -0.30 7.16
N VAL A 103 -15.73 1.04 7.22
CA VAL A 103 -15.78 1.90 6.04
C VAL A 103 -14.44 1.79 5.30
N MET A 104 -14.46 1.18 4.13
CA MET A 104 -13.27 1.13 3.28
C MET A 104 -13.17 2.41 2.44
N PRO A 105 -12.00 3.06 2.40
CA PRO A 105 -11.78 4.18 1.49
C PRO A 105 -11.96 3.74 0.04
N PRO A 106 -12.49 4.63 -0.84
CA PRO A 106 -12.69 4.29 -2.24
C PRO A 106 -11.34 4.02 -2.92
N VAL A 107 -11.18 2.83 -3.49
CA VAL A 107 -10.00 2.48 -4.30
C VAL A 107 -10.11 3.20 -5.63
N THR A 108 -9.31 4.25 -5.80
CA THR A 108 -9.22 5.02 -7.04
C THR A 108 -7.92 4.69 -7.75
N PHE A 109 -8.01 4.29 -9.02
CA PHE A 109 -6.85 4.02 -9.85
C PHE A 109 -6.40 5.32 -10.50
N VAL A 110 -5.34 5.91 -9.95
CA VAL A 110 -4.79 7.18 -10.46
C VAL A 110 -3.91 6.96 -11.69
N ALA A 111 -3.37 5.75 -11.88
CA ALA A 111 -2.49 5.40 -13.00
C ALA A 111 -3.13 4.37 -13.93
N PRO A 112 -2.79 4.36 -15.23
CA PRO A 112 -3.24 3.33 -16.16
C PRO A 112 -2.77 1.94 -15.72
N ILE A 113 -3.63 0.93 -15.89
CA ILE A 113 -3.33 -0.49 -15.63
C ILE A 113 -1.96 -0.94 -16.17
N PRO A 114 -1.55 -0.61 -17.43
CA PRO A 114 -0.23 -1.04 -17.93
C PRO A 114 0.94 -0.43 -17.16
N VAL A 115 0.83 0.81 -16.67
CA VAL A 115 1.88 1.45 -15.87
C VAL A 115 2.00 0.78 -14.50
N MET A 116 0.87 0.43 -13.87
CA MET A 116 0.88 -0.32 -12.61
C MET A 116 1.50 -1.71 -12.78
N GLY A 117 1.18 -2.40 -13.89
CA GLY A 117 1.77 -3.70 -14.21
C GLY A 117 3.28 -3.62 -14.36
N MET A 118 3.79 -2.68 -15.17
CA MET A 118 5.22 -2.48 -15.35
C MET A 118 5.93 -2.09 -14.05
N ALA A 119 5.33 -1.21 -13.24
CA ALA A 119 5.87 -0.83 -11.94
C ALA A 119 5.99 -2.05 -11.01
N GLY A 120 4.96 -2.90 -10.97
CA GLY A 120 4.98 -4.14 -10.19
C GLY A 120 6.09 -5.10 -10.61
N VAL A 121 6.30 -5.29 -11.92
CA VAL A 121 7.39 -6.13 -12.46
C VAL A 121 8.75 -5.57 -12.09
N LEU A 122 8.96 -4.25 -12.24
CA LEU A 122 10.23 -3.59 -11.94
C LEU A 122 10.57 -3.68 -10.44
N VAL A 123 9.57 -3.45 -9.58
CA VAL A 123 9.72 -3.60 -8.13
C VAL A 123 9.99 -5.07 -7.77
N GLY A 124 9.25 -6.01 -8.36
CA GLY A 124 9.46 -7.44 -8.18
C GLY A 124 10.90 -7.85 -8.51
N PHE A 125 11.39 -7.46 -9.68
CA PHE A 125 12.77 -7.68 -10.10
C PHE A 125 13.78 -7.06 -9.11
N GLY A 126 13.54 -5.82 -8.67
CA GLY A 126 14.35 -5.16 -7.66
C GLY A 126 14.41 -5.92 -6.33
N THR A 127 13.31 -6.49 -5.87
CA THR A 127 13.29 -7.31 -4.63
C THR A 127 14.07 -8.62 -4.77
N VAL A 128 14.12 -9.21 -5.96
CA VAL A 128 14.92 -10.42 -6.22
C VAL A 128 16.41 -10.09 -6.21
N VAL A 129 16.82 -9.03 -6.92
CA VAL A 129 18.23 -8.58 -6.95
C VAL A 129 18.69 -8.11 -5.57
N GLY A 130 17.82 -7.45 -4.79
CA GLY A 130 18.09 -7.00 -3.44
C GLY A 130 18.13 -8.10 -2.37
N GLY A 131 17.81 -9.36 -2.73
CA GLY A 131 17.78 -10.48 -1.79
C GLY A 131 16.60 -10.47 -0.82
N GLY A 132 15.58 -9.63 -1.07
CA GLY A 132 14.41 -9.51 -0.22
C GLY A 132 13.56 -8.27 -0.51
N CYS A 133 12.41 -8.19 0.17
CA CYS A 133 11.52 -7.04 0.12
C CYS A 133 11.73 -6.10 1.32
N THR A 134 11.17 -4.89 1.24
CA THR A 134 11.18 -3.92 2.33
C THR A 134 10.50 -4.41 3.59
N SER A 135 9.49 -5.28 3.52
CA SER A 135 8.87 -5.84 4.72
C SER A 135 9.85 -6.76 5.48
N GLY A 136 10.62 -7.59 4.76
CA GLY A 136 11.58 -8.51 5.36
C GLY A 136 12.85 -7.83 5.85
N HIS A 137 13.43 -6.95 5.02
CA HIS A 137 14.62 -6.18 5.40
C HIS A 137 14.30 -5.07 6.41
N GLY A 138 13.15 -4.42 6.27
CA GLY A 138 12.71 -3.36 7.16
C GLY A 138 12.26 -3.90 8.51
N VAL A 139 11.19 -4.69 8.55
CA VAL A 139 10.58 -5.12 9.83
C VAL A 139 11.49 -6.11 10.57
N CYS A 140 11.87 -7.23 9.94
CA CYS A 140 12.66 -8.26 10.60
C CYS A 140 14.18 -7.98 10.56
N GLY A 141 14.69 -7.35 9.50
CA GLY A 141 16.12 -7.15 9.30
C GLY A 141 16.71 -5.98 10.10
N ILE A 142 15.98 -4.86 10.24
CA ILE A 142 16.37 -3.74 11.12
C ILE A 142 16.26 -4.17 12.58
N ALA A 143 15.25 -4.97 12.94
CA ALA A 143 15.11 -5.52 14.29
C ALA A 143 16.30 -6.40 14.73
N ARG A 144 17.06 -7.00 13.79
CA ARG A 144 18.30 -7.73 14.08
C ARG A 144 19.58 -6.87 13.99
N LEU A 145 19.46 -5.55 13.82
CA LEU A 145 20.57 -4.61 13.61
C LEU A 145 21.54 -5.02 12.47
N SER A 146 21.05 -5.63 11.40
CA SER A 146 21.91 -5.94 10.26
C SER A 146 22.17 -4.70 9.40
N MET A 147 23.44 -4.28 9.33
CA MET A 147 23.86 -3.13 8.53
C MET A 147 23.52 -3.29 7.04
N ARG A 148 23.58 -4.51 6.51
CA ARG A 148 23.17 -4.84 5.13
C ARG A 148 21.69 -4.56 4.89
N SER A 149 20.86 -4.82 5.88
CA SER A 149 19.41 -4.62 5.81
C SER A 149 19.01 -3.15 5.87
N ILE A 150 19.72 -2.38 6.69
CA ILE A 150 19.54 -0.92 6.78
C ILE A 150 19.86 -0.30 5.42
N VAL A 151 21.03 -0.62 4.84
CA VAL A 151 21.44 -0.09 3.53
C VAL A 151 20.43 -0.46 2.44
N ALA A 152 19.99 -1.72 2.36
CA ALA A 152 19.00 -2.14 1.38
C ALA A 152 17.67 -1.36 1.50
N THR A 153 17.21 -1.15 2.73
CA THR A 153 15.96 -0.41 2.98
C THR A 153 16.12 1.08 2.64
N THR A 154 17.25 1.70 2.99
CA THR A 154 17.54 3.10 2.66
C THR A 154 17.60 3.33 1.15
N VAL A 155 18.29 2.46 0.41
CA VAL A 155 18.37 2.55 -1.07
C VAL A 155 16.99 2.43 -1.70
N PHE A 156 16.17 1.48 -1.23
CA PHE A 156 14.80 1.32 -1.73
C PHE A 156 13.95 2.58 -1.47
N MET A 157 14.04 3.15 -0.26
CA MET A 157 13.30 4.37 0.09
C MET A 157 13.75 5.56 -0.75
N ILE A 158 15.06 5.75 -0.96
CA ILE A 158 15.59 6.82 -1.82
C ILE A 158 15.09 6.66 -3.26
N ALA A 159 15.12 5.45 -3.81
CA ALA A 159 14.61 5.19 -5.15
C ALA A 159 13.10 5.47 -5.27
N GLY A 160 12.32 5.09 -4.26
CA GLY A 160 10.89 5.40 -4.18
C GLY A 160 10.61 6.90 -4.15
N PHE A 161 11.27 7.63 -3.24
CA PHE A 161 11.16 9.09 -3.16
C PHE A 161 11.59 9.77 -4.47
N GLY A 162 12.70 9.34 -5.06
CA GLY A 162 13.17 9.84 -6.35
C GLY A 162 12.15 9.60 -7.47
N THR A 163 11.57 8.40 -7.54
CA THR A 163 10.55 8.06 -8.55
C THR A 163 9.31 8.94 -8.40
N VAL A 164 8.81 9.13 -7.18
CA VAL A 164 7.65 9.99 -6.93
C VAL A 164 7.99 11.44 -7.25
N PHE A 165 9.16 11.93 -6.83
CA PHE A 165 9.60 13.29 -7.11
C PHE A 165 9.66 13.57 -8.61
N LEU A 166 10.26 12.67 -9.39
CA LEU A 166 10.33 12.79 -10.84
C LEU A 166 8.92 12.80 -11.46
N LEU A 167 8.05 11.86 -11.08
CA LEU A 167 6.70 11.76 -11.63
C LEU A 167 5.76 12.93 -11.23
N ARG A 168 6.00 13.59 -10.10
CA ARG A 168 5.14 14.69 -9.60
C ARG A 168 5.65 16.09 -9.94
N HIS A 169 6.96 16.26 -10.14
CA HIS A 169 7.57 17.58 -10.32
C HIS A 169 8.28 17.75 -11.67
N ALA A 170 8.68 16.67 -12.34
CA ALA A 170 9.36 16.76 -13.64
C ALA A 170 8.42 16.54 -14.84
N PHE A 171 7.21 16.02 -14.61
CA PHE A 171 6.17 15.77 -15.61
C PHE A 171 4.84 16.40 -15.13
#